data_AF-A0A9Q0YNM4-F1
#
_entry.id   AF-A0A9Q0YNM4-F1
#
_cell.length_a   1.000
_cell.length_b   1.000
_cell.length_c   1.000
_cell.angle_alpha   90.00
_cell.angle_beta   90.00
_cell.angle_gamma   90.00
#
_symmetry.space_group_name_H-M   'P 1'
#
loop_
_entity.id
_entity.type
_entity.pdbx_description
1 polymer ?
#
loop_
_entity_poly.entity_id
_entity_poly.type
_entity_poly.pdbx_seq_one_letter_code
_entity_poly.pdbx_strand_id
1 'polypeptide(L)'
;MMISKVNVNPTSRRIKMASEKNLNDYWGRKGNLILVLNVALTGLLLLEVTMMFFEWDLQRYSPFTGNILPQTVVQDSRIPREFFTSLIATSGNVCKHNEGQTIKCNSALPNFFLSSLKNTSEPRDKVYEKSVITFVHAPKCGGTTMKDCLTKLAALQGKPPPHLLHKSGRFIAQMAIKNENDLVYRSIDYFMGSDSWGFCSYVNHRDCSYFTIMRDPYDRLVSLYFECKKQNNPPGEGRKNCVQSDIVDWVLRSRPLLSWLQLHRTVECGDDTVESCSFRVLRKQLEHMTYNDTYIKSITNNLEKVFAVIGITEDFPTTYRLLQATYGIPFYDECNGTWLNSAVYTDHDVDGFDNFESLKEHLKSKLKNNSKIHRMVYADVKLYEKAKEIFQKQKETLNKNNVS
;
A
#
# COMPACT_ATOMS: atom_id res chain seq x y z
N MET A 1 -51.95 -33.84 0.44
CA MET A 1 -51.47 -32.84 1.42
C MET A 1 -50.71 -31.77 0.65
N MET A 2 -51.37 -30.66 0.32
CA MET A 2 -51.12 -29.30 0.88
C MET A 2 -49.68 -28.83 0.60
N ILE A 3 -49.40 -27.73 -0.12
CA ILE A 3 -49.92 -26.36 0.04
C ILE A 3 -49.91 -25.59 -1.31
N SER A 4 -50.81 -24.61 -1.33
CA SER A 4 -51.31 -23.65 -2.31
C SER A 4 -50.37 -22.92 -3.28
N LYS A 5 -50.88 -22.74 -4.52
CA LYS A 5 -50.75 -21.50 -5.30
C LYS A 5 -51.97 -20.62 -5.00
N VAL A 6 -51.75 -19.34 -4.70
CA VAL A 6 -52.79 -18.31 -4.69
C VAL A 6 -52.44 -17.26 -5.73
N ASN A 7 -53.37 -17.03 -6.64
CA ASN A 7 -53.33 -16.11 -7.75
C ASN A 7 -54.32 -14.98 -7.42
N VAL A 8 -53.90 -13.71 -7.39
CA VAL A 8 -54.81 -12.57 -7.17
C VAL A 8 -54.56 -11.51 -8.24
N ASN A 9 -55.64 -11.22 -8.95
CA ASN A 9 -55.79 -10.22 -10.00
C ASN A 9 -55.74 -8.78 -9.45
N PRO A 10 -55.30 -7.77 -10.23
CA PRO A 10 -55.24 -6.39 -9.79
C PRO A 10 -56.58 -5.68 -10.01
N THR A 11 -57.11 -5.06 -8.95
CA THR A 11 -58.25 -4.15 -9.04
C THR A 11 -57.79 -2.71 -8.97
N SER A 12 -58.01 -2.02 -10.08
CA SER A 12 -57.91 -0.57 -10.27
C SER A 12 -58.87 0.18 -9.34
N ARG A 13 -58.35 1.12 -8.55
CA ARG A 13 -59.15 2.19 -7.94
C ARG A 13 -58.67 3.55 -8.44
N ARG A 14 -59.51 4.16 -9.28
CA ARG A 14 -59.55 5.60 -9.56
C ARG A 14 -59.88 6.35 -8.27
N ILE A 15 -59.01 7.27 -7.86
CA ILE A 15 -59.37 8.36 -6.95
C ILE A 15 -59.46 9.65 -7.78
N LYS A 16 -60.62 10.29 -7.69
CA LYS A 16 -60.93 11.58 -8.32
C LYS A 16 -60.09 12.68 -7.69
N MET A 17 -59.44 13.49 -8.53
CA MET A 17 -58.84 14.76 -8.14
C MET A 17 -59.95 15.78 -7.82
N ALA A 18 -59.82 16.43 -6.67
CA ALA A 18 -60.51 17.67 -6.35
C ALA A 18 -59.60 18.86 -6.69
N SER A 19 -60.22 19.89 -7.24
CA SER A 19 -59.63 21.10 -7.80
C SER A 19 -59.23 22.14 -6.75
N GLU A 20 -58.21 22.92 -7.12
CA GLU A 20 -58.08 24.37 -6.90
C GLU A 20 -58.08 24.93 -5.47
N LYS A 21 -56.92 25.45 -5.01
CA LYS A 21 -56.58 26.91 -4.98
C LYS A 21 -55.51 27.22 -3.92
N ASN A 22 -54.62 28.15 -4.30
CA ASN A 22 -53.77 29.02 -3.46
C ASN A 22 -52.75 28.38 -2.51
N LEU A 23 -51.50 28.27 -2.97
CA LEU A 23 -50.31 28.09 -2.12
C LEU A 23 -49.10 28.95 -2.56
N ASN A 24 -49.31 29.95 -3.42
CA ASN A 24 -48.24 30.79 -3.97
C ASN A 24 -47.90 32.06 -3.15
N ASP A 25 -48.52 32.28 -1.99
CA ASP A 25 -48.28 33.50 -1.19
C ASP A 25 -47.39 33.33 0.05
N TYR A 26 -46.75 32.17 0.26
CA TYR A 26 -46.00 31.92 1.51
C TYR A 26 -44.47 31.73 1.39
N TRP A 27 -43.88 31.88 0.19
CA TRP A 27 -42.42 31.76 0.01
C TRP A 27 -41.78 33.01 -0.58
N GLY A 28 -42.05 34.15 0.06
CA GLY A 28 -41.34 35.39 -0.16
C GLY A 28 -39.97 35.40 0.54
N ARG A 29 -38.90 35.53 -0.25
CA ARG A 29 -37.54 36.00 0.11
C ARG A 29 -36.61 35.11 0.95
N LYS A 30 -37.05 34.03 1.63
CA LYS A 30 -36.12 33.13 2.36
C LYS A 30 -35.70 31.85 1.61
N GLY A 31 -36.46 31.41 0.60
CA GLY A 31 -36.15 30.18 -0.16
C GLY A 31 -34.96 30.30 -1.12
N ASN A 32 -34.75 31.48 -1.71
CA ASN A 32 -33.67 31.67 -2.68
C ASN A 32 -32.27 31.71 -2.05
N LEU A 33 -32.15 32.15 -0.78
CA LEU A 33 -30.85 32.18 -0.12
C LEU A 33 -30.37 30.76 0.25
N ILE A 34 -31.29 29.88 0.64
CA ILE A 34 -30.97 28.49 1.01
C ILE A 34 -30.61 27.65 -0.23
N LEU A 35 -31.27 27.90 -1.37
CA LEU A 35 -30.95 27.21 -2.61
C LEU A 35 -29.59 27.67 -3.17
N VAL A 36 -29.31 28.98 -3.13
CA VAL A 36 -28.02 29.54 -3.58
C VAL A 36 -26.87 29.13 -2.65
N LEU A 37 -27.09 29.09 -1.33
CA LEU A 37 -26.10 28.60 -0.38
C LEU A 37 -25.79 27.10 -0.58
N ASN A 38 -26.80 26.26 -0.82
CA ASN A 38 -26.57 24.83 -1.04
C ASN A 38 -25.79 24.55 -2.34
N VAL A 39 -26.09 25.28 -3.42
CA VAL A 39 -25.36 25.15 -4.71
C VAL A 39 -23.94 25.70 -4.59
N ALA A 40 -23.72 26.80 -3.86
CA ALA A 40 -22.40 27.33 -3.59
C ALA A 40 -21.56 26.39 -2.70
N LEU A 41 -22.18 25.77 -1.68
CA LEU A 41 -21.50 24.84 -0.77
C LEU A 41 -21.14 23.52 -1.46
N THR A 42 -22.02 22.99 -2.32
CA THR A 42 -21.69 21.82 -3.15
C THR A 42 -20.64 22.15 -4.21
N GLY A 43 -20.66 23.35 -4.79
CA GLY A 43 -19.61 23.85 -5.68
C GLY A 43 -18.25 23.97 -5.00
N LEU A 44 -18.20 24.47 -3.75
CA LEU A 44 -16.97 24.59 -2.97
C LEU A 44 -16.42 23.22 -2.54
N LEU A 45 -17.28 22.30 -2.11
CA LEU A 45 -16.88 20.93 -1.76
C LEU A 45 -16.39 20.14 -2.98
N LEU A 46 -17.01 20.33 -4.15
CA LEU A 46 -16.52 19.76 -5.40
C LEU A 46 -15.17 20.36 -5.80
N LEU A 47 -14.97 21.67 -5.62
CA LEU A 47 -13.69 22.33 -5.90
C LEU A 47 -12.57 21.81 -5.00
N GLU A 48 -12.81 21.67 -3.69
CA GLU A 48 -11.85 21.11 -2.73
C GLU A 48 -11.50 19.65 -3.05
N VAL A 49 -12.49 18.83 -3.43
CA VAL A 49 -12.24 17.43 -3.85
C VAL A 49 -11.45 17.38 -5.15
N THR A 50 -11.77 18.21 -6.17
CA THR A 50 -10.96 18.27 -7.40
C THR A 50 -9.56 18.85 -7.18
N MET A 51 -9.38 19.79 -6.25
CA MET A 51 -8.05 20.29 -5.88
C MET A 51 -7.23 19.24 -5.13
N MET A 52 -7.86 18.43 -4.27
CA MET A 52 -7.20 17.25 -3.67
C MET A 52 -6.77 16.23 -4.71
N PHE A 53 -7.55 15.99 -5.78
CA PHE A 53 -7.16 15.10 -6.88
C PHE A 53 -6.08 15.71 -7.80
N PHE A 54 -6.05 17.04 -7.98
CA PHE A 54 -5.00 17.72 -8.76
C PHE A 54 -3.66 17.83 -7.99
N GLU A 55 -3.70 18.02 -6.66
CA GLU A 55 -2.51 17.96 -5.80
C GLU A 55 -1.94 16.54 -5.68
N TRP A 56 -2.78 15.50 -5.86
CA TRP A 56 -2.37 14.10 -5.86
C TRP A 56 -1.38 13.74 -6.99
N ASP A 57 -1.43 14.46 -8.13
CA ASP A 57 -0.53 14.25 -9.27
C ASP A 57 0.68 15.19 -9.29
N LEU A 58 0.59 16.38 -8.69
CA LEU A 58 1.66 17.39 -8.72
C LEU A 58 2.74 17.21 -7.63
N GLN A 59 2.47 16.56 -6.50
CA GLN A 59 3.45 16.38 -5.41
C GLN A 59 4.56 15.33 -5.70
N ARG A 60 4.69 14.85 -6.94
CA ARG A 60 5.81 13.98 -7.37
C ARG A 60 7.13 14.71 -7.66
N TYR A 61 7.25 16.02 -7.42
CA TYR A 61 8.40 16.80 -7.89
C TYR A 61 9.15 17.55 -6.77
N SER A 62 10.38 17.08 -6.51
CA SER A 62 11.54 17.94 -6.24
C SER A 62 12.72 17.35 -7.04
N PRO A 63 13.29 18.07 -8.02
CA PRO A 63 14.43 17.59 -8.77
C PRO A 63 15.73 17.81 -7.99
N PHE A 64 16.33 16.74 -7.48
CA PHE A 64 17.73 16.76 -7.04
C PHE A 64 18.63 16.87 -8.27
N THR A 65 19.17 18.06 -8.53
CA THR A 65 20.20 18.30 -9.56
C THR A 65 21.53 17.73 -9.07
N GLY A 66 21.86 16.50 -9.50
CA GLY A 66 23.14 15.87 -9.20
C GLY A 66 24.24 16.31 -10.18
N ASN A 67 25.16 17.15 -9.72
CA ASN A 67 26.45 17.34 -10.39
C ASN A 67 27.26 16.03 -10.30
N ILE A 68 27.68 15.52 -11.47
CA ILE A 68 28.54 14.34 -11.60
C ILE A 68 29.99 14.80 -11.37
N LEU A 69 30.57 14.44 -10.22
CA LEU A 69 32.02 14.51 -10.01
C LEU A 69 32.68 13.17 -10.42
N PRO A 70 33.92 13.20 -10.92
CA PRO A 70 34.62 12.02 -11.42
C PRO A 70 35.00 11.07 -10.29
N GLN A 71 34.86 9.77 -10.55
CA GLN A 71 35.20 8.70 -9.61
C GLN A 71 36.72 8.50 -9.55
N THR A 72 37.34 8.90 -8.45
CA THR A 72 38.61 8.29 -7.98
C THR A 72 38.28 7.18 -7.00
N VAL A 73 38.64 5.96 -7.37
CA VAL A 73 38.48 4.74 -6.58
C VAL A 73 39.53 4.73 -5.46
N VAL A 74 39.09 4.96 -4.22
CA VAL A 74 39.86 4.57 -3.03
C VAL A 74 39.15 3.35 -2.43
N GLN A 75 39.80 2.20 -2.55
CA GLN A 75 39.39 0.96 -1.87
C GLN A 75 39.85 1.03 -0.41
N ASP A 76 38.95 1.39 0.50
CA ASP A 76 39.05 0.95 1.89
C ASP A 76 37.68 0.38 2.31
N SER A 77 37.58 -0.94 2.28
CA SER A 77 36.33 -1.70 2.42
C SER A 77 36.18 -2.30 3.82
N ARG A 78 36.31 -1.47 4.85
CA ARG A 78 35.91 -1.84 6.22
C ARG A 78 34.58 -1.20 6.56
N ILE A 79 33.50 -1.94 6.31
CA ILE A 79 32.15 -1.59 6.78
C ILE A 79 32.14 -1.74 8.32
N PRO A 80 31.79 -0.70 9.10
CA PRO A 80 31.80 -0.79 10.56
C PRO A 80 30.82 -1.85 11.07
N ARG A 81 31.28 -2.75 11.97
CA ARG A 81 30.46 -3.80 12.62
C ARG A 81 29.23 -3.23 13.33
N GLU A 82 29.32 -2.00 13.85
CA GLU A 82 28.25 -1.31 14.59
C GLU A 82 27.03 -0.98 13.71
N PHE A 83 27.22 -0.87 12.39
CA PHE A 83 26.15 -0.53 11.46
C PHE A 83 25.23 -1.74 11.18
N PHE A 84 25.79 -2.96 11.18
CA PHE A 84 25.01 -4.20 11.04
C PHE A 84 24.09 -4.42 12.24
N THR A 85 24.46 -3.95 13.43
CA THR A 85 23.68 -4.17 14.65
C THR A 85 22.38 -3.36 14.65
N SER A 86 22.32 -2.18 14.02
CA SER A 86 21.10 -1.35 13.97
C SER A 86 20.01 -1.95 13.06
N LEU A 87 20.37 -2.39 11.84
CA LEU A 87 19.41 -3.02 10.91
C LEU A 87 19.11 -4.50 11.22
N ILE A 88 20.03 -5.22 11.88
CA ILE A 88 19.72 -6.57 12.38
C ILE A 88 18.94 -6.48 13.69
N ALA A 89 19.06 -5.42 14.49
CA ALA A 89 18.26 -5.27 15.70
C ALA A 89 16.77 -4.92 15.45
N THR A 90 16.38 -4.54 14.22
CA THR A 90 14.96 -4.63 13.80
C THR A 90 14.46 -6.06 13.65
N SER A 91 15.33 -7.07 13.71
CA SER A 91 14.98 -8.49 13.86
C SER A 91 15.20 -9.07 15.26
N GLY A 92 15.74 -8.28 16.18
CA GLY A 92 15.98 -8.67 17.56
C GLY A 92 15.74 -7.50 18.50
N ASN A 93 14.52 -7.40 19.03
CA ASN A 93 14.00 -6.68 20.21
C ASN A 93 14.51 -5.25 20.57
N VAL A 94 15.49 -4.65 19.89
CA VAL A 94 16.17 -3.43 20.37
C VAL A 94 16.63 -2.55 19.20
N CYS A 95 15.76 -1.70 18.63
CA CYS A 95 16.29 -0.53 17.92
C CYS A 95 16.66 0.52 18.96
N LYS A 96 17.92 0.94 18.92
CA LYS A 96 18.34 2.17 19.59
C LYS A 96 18.05 3.33 18.66
N HIS A 97 17.20 4.25 19.10
CA HIS A 97 17.19 5.60 18.56
C HIS A 97 18.23 6.43 19.32
N ASN A 98 18.76 7.49 18.71
CA ASN A 98 19.82 8.33 19.28
C ASN A 98 19.57 8.71 20.76
N GLU A 99 20.64 8.61 21.56
CA GLU A 99 20.83 9.08 22.94
C GLU A 99 19.59 9.05 23.87
N GLY A 100 19.33 7.89 24.46
CA GLY A 100 18.63 7.78 25.76
C GLY A 100 17.18 7.28 25.74
N GLN A 101 16.48 7.26 24.61
CA GLN A 101 15.14 6.69 24.51
C GLN A 101 15.14 5.25 23.95
N THR A 102 14.79 4.29 24.80
CA THR A 102 14.50 2.90 24.38
C THR A 102 13.11 2.81 23.76
N ILE A 103 13.04 2.96 22.43
CA ILE A 103 11.81 2.66 21.68
C ILE A 103 11.63 1.15 21.61
N LYS A 104 10.46 0.66 22.04
CA LYS A 104 10.12 -0.77 21.99
C LYS A 104 9.97 -1.20 20.53
N CYS A 105 10.96 -1.87 19.98
CA CYS A 105 11.03 -2.19 18.55
C CYS A 105 10.19 -3.35 18.05
N ASN A 106 9.38 -3.93 18.94
CA ASN A 106 8.44 -4.98 18.62
C ASN A 106 7.00 -4.50 18.85
N SER A 107 6.63 -3.34 18.32
CA SER A 107 5.24 -2.85 18.42
C SER A 107 4.32 -3.44 17.37
N ALA A 108 4.87 -4.08 16.32
CA ALA A 108 4.07 -4.75 15.30
C ALA A 108 3.63 -6.14 15.77
N LEU A 109 2.33 -6.43 15.63
CA LEU A 109 1.79 -7.77 15.83
C LEU A 109 2.36 -8.76 14.79
N PRO A 110 2.74 -9.98 15.19
CA PRO A 110 3.35 -10.97 14.31
C PRO A 110 2.31 -11.60 13.37
N ASN A 111 2.71 -12.59 12.56
CA ASN A 111 1.78 -13.26 11.65
C ASN A 111 0.60 -13.94 12.39
N PHE A 112 -0.63 -13.66 11.95
CA PHE A 112 -1.86 -14.14 12.57
C PHE A 112 -2.09 -15.65 12.42
N PHE A 113 -1.53 -16.30 11.41
CA PHE A 113 -1.78 -17.73 11.19
C PHE A 113 -0.64 -18.61 11.70
N LEU A 114 0.57 -18.06 11.79
CA LEU A 114 1.79 -18.83 12.03
C LEU A 114 2.41 -18.58 13.40
N SER A 115 2.16 -17.42 14.02
CA SER A 115 2.66 -17.14 15.37
C SER A 115 1.75 -17.75 16.44
N SER A 116 2.29 -18.11 17.60
CA SER A 116 1.50 -18.42 18.80
C SER A 116 1.60 -17.26 19.78
N LEU A 117 0.53 -16.48 19.97
CA LEU A 117 0.46 -15.50 21.05
C LEU A 117 0.16 -16.22 22.38
N LYS A 118 1.17 -16.88 22.96
CA LYS A 118 0.97 -17.72 24.16
C LYS A 118 0.80 -16.94 25.47
N ASN A 119 1.01 -15.61 25.45
CA ASN A 119 1.17 -14.82 26.68
C ASN A 119 0.17 -13.65 26.82
N THR A 120 -0.88 -13.57 26.00
CA THR A 120 -1.90 -12.53 26.13
C THR A 120 -3.12 -13.09 26.85
N SER A 121 -3.68 -12.35 27.80
CA SER A 121 -4.94 -12.69 28.46
C SER A 121 -6.14 -12.52 27.51
N GLU A 122 -6.04 -11.63 26.53
CA GLU A 122 -7.05 -11.47 25.49
C GLU A 122 -6.93 -12.56 24.42
N PRO A 123 -8.07 -13.09 23.91
CA PRO A 123 -8.09 -13.94 22.74
C PRO A 123 -7.41 -13.23 21.57
N ARG A 124 -6.61 -13.98 20.82
CA ARG A 124 -5.82 -13.47 19.69
C ARG A 124 -6.65 -12.58 18.77
N ASP A 125 -7.82 -13.03 18.37
CA ASP A 125 -8.66 -12.35 17.38
C ASP A 125 -9.07 -10.95 17.86
N LYS A 126 -9.29 -10.78 19.17
CA LYS A 126 -9.62 -9.48 19.77
C LYS A 126 -8.48 -8.49 19.77
N VAL A 127 -7.23 -8.97 19.82
CA VAL A 127 -6.05 -8.11 19.71
C VAL A 127 -5.94 -7.53 18.31
N TYR A 128 -6.12 -8.34 17.26
CA TYR A 128 -6.03 -7.86 15.88
C TYR A 128 -7.23 -7.01 15.46
N GLU A 129 -8.46 -7.35 15.90
CA GLU A 129 -9.68 -6.58 15.64
C GLU A 129 -9.58 -5.11 16.10
N LYS A 130 -8.87 -4.86 17.21
CA LYS A 130 -8.70 -3.51 17.80
C LYS A 130 -7.43 -2.80 17.35
N SER A 131 -6.55 -3.50 16.63
CA SER A 131 -5.22 -2.98 16.26
C SER A 131 -5.29 -1.92 15.15
N VAL A 132 -4.30 -1.05 15.12
CA VAL A 132 -4.03 -0.16 13.98
C VAL A 132 -3.51 -0.99 12.81
N ILE A 133 -4.18 -0.89 11.67
CA ILE A 133 -3.84 -1.66 10.47
C ILE A 133 -2.96 -0.79 9.56
N THR A 134 -1.72 -1.24 9.31
CA THR A 134 -0.78 -0.54 8.43
C THR A 134 -0.47 -1.34 7.17
N PHE A 135 -0.93 -0.87 6.02
CA PHE A 135 -0.62 -1.46 4.71
C PHE A 135 0.75 -0.96 4.20
N VAL A 136 1.70 -1.89 4.11
CA VAL A 136 3.02 -1.69 3.50
C VAL A 136 2.90 -1.89 2.00
N HIS A 137 2.66 -0.78 1.29
CA HIS A 137 2.36 -0.82 -0.14
C HIS A 137 3.63 -0.95 -0.98
N ALA A 138 3.76 -2.09 -1.64
CA ALA A 138 4.75 -2.28 -2.69
C ALA A 138 4.22 -1.82 -4.08
N PRO A 139 4.96 -0.96 -4.81
CA PRO A 139 4.53 -0.46 -6.11
C PRO A 139 4.18 -1.59 -7.06
N LYS A 140 3.03 -1.46 -7.71
CA LYS A 140 2.51 -2.41 -8.71
C LYS A 140 2.24 -3.82 -8.18
N CYS A 141 2.01 -3.96 -6.88
CA CYS A 141 1.52 -5.18 -6.22
C CYS A 141 0.03 -5.06 -5.81
N GLY A 142 -0.82 -4.46 -6.66
CA GLY A 142 -2.24 -4.26 -6.36
C GLY A 142 -2.53 -3.17 -5.32
N GLY A 143 -1.62 -2.20 -5.16
CA GLY A 143 -1.75 -1.13 -4.18
C GLY A 143 -2.99 -0.26 -4.34
N THR A 144 -3.31 0.17 -5.55
CA THR A 144 -4.51 0.99 -5.83
C THR A 144 -5.77 0.26 -5.36
N THR A 145 -5.96 -0.98 -5.83
CA THR A 145 -7.07 -1.85 -5.43
C THR A 145 -7.19 -1.98 -3.90
N MET A 146 -6.08 -2.20 -3.20
CA MET A 146 -6.11 -2.34 -1.73
C MET A 146 -6.40 -1.01 -1.02
N LYS A 147 -5.90 0.13 -1.53
CA LYS A 147 -6.20 1.45 -0.96
C LYS A 147 -7.68 1.80 -1.09
N ASP A 148 -8.28 1.51 -2.24
CA ASP A 148 -9.70 1.75 -2.49
C ASP A 148 -10.56 0.84 -1.60
N CYS A 149 -10.15 -0.43 -1.44
CA CYS A 149 -10.77 -1.35 -0.50
C CYS A 149 -10.72 -0.82 0.95
N LEU A 150 -9.54 -0.41 1.44
CA LEU A 150 -9.42 0.14 2.80
C LEU A 150 -10.28 1.40 3.00
N THR A 151 -10.37 2.26 1.98
CA THR A 151 -11.20 3.47 2.01
C THR A 151 -12.69 3.09 2.10
N LYS A 152 -13.13 2.11 1.30
CA LYS A 152 -14.50 1.57 1.35
C LYS A 152 -14.81 0.98 2.73
N LEU A 153 -13.92 0.16 3.28
CA LEU A 153 -14.10 -0.48 4.59
C LEU A 153 -14.15 0.55 5.73
N ALA A 154 -13.30 1.58 5.70
CA ALA A 154 -13.34 2.66 6.68
C ALA A 154 -14.71 3.37 6.66
N ALA A 155 -15.21 3.71 5.47
CA ALA A 155 -16.51 4.34 5.32
C ALA A 155 -17.66 3.47 5.84
N LEU A 156 -17.65 2.15 5.55
CA LEU A 156 -18.66 1.21 6.04
C LEU A 156 -18.69 1.10 7.57
N GLN A 157 -17.55 1.31 8.23
CA GLN A 157 -17.44 1.30 9.69
C GLN A 157 -17.69 2.66 10.33
N GLY A 158 -18.01 3.70 9.54
CA GLY A 158 -18.16 5.07 10.04
C GLY A 158 -16.84 5.65 10.60
N LYS A 159 -15.70 5.20 10.08
CA LYS A 159 -14.36 5.60 10.53
C LYS A 159 -13.75 6.66 9.60
N PRO A 160 -12.77 7.44 10.08
CA PRO A 160 -11.99 8.33 9.23
C PRO A 160 -11.33 7.58 8.06
N PRO A 161 -11.16 8.23 6.90
CA PRO A 161 -10.48 7.60 5.76
C PRO A 161 -9.04 7.21 6.13
N PRO A 162 -8.48 6.16 5.48
CA PRO A 162 -7.10 5.75 5.75
C PRO A 162 -6.08 6.87 5.49
N HIS A 163 -5.14 7.05 6.41
CA HIS A 163 -4.09 8.07 6.26
C HIS A 163 -2.97 7.59 5.34
N LEU A 164 -2.63 8.39 4.34
CA LEU A 164 -1.63 8.04 3.33
C LEU A 164 -0.21 8.38 3.79
N LEU A 165 0.56 7.36 4.16
CA LEU A 165 1.97 7.42 4.53
C LEU A 165 2.89 7.45 3.29
N HIS A 166 2.89 8.60 2.64
CA HIS A 166 3.98 9.05 1.77
C HIS A 166 4.94 9.94 2.59
N LYS A 167 6.00 10.47 1.99
CA LYS A 167 7.03 11.31 2.68
C LYS A 167 6.44 12.32 3.68
N SER A 168 5.61 13.25 3.22
CA SER A 168 5.00 14.30 4.06
C SER A 168 3.90 13.74 4.96
N GLY A 169 3.02 12.90 4.42
CA GLY A 169 1.96 12.27 5.22
C GLY A 169 2.49 11.47 6.42
N ARG A 170 3.61 10.76 6.24
CA ARG A 170 4.32 10.05 7.32
C ARG A 170 4.89 11.01 8.34
N PHE A 171 5.58 12.06 7.88
CA PHE A 171 6.14 13.07 8.78
C PHE A 171 5.07 13.72 9.66
N ILE A 172 3.97 14.18 9.06
CA ILE A 172 2.86 14.82 9.77
C ILE A 172 2.29 13.86 10.82
N ALA A 173 2.02 12.60 10.44
CA ALA A 173 1.50 11.61 11.38
C ALA A 173 2.48 11.31 12.52
N GLN A 174 3.78 11.22 12.23
CA GLN A 174 4.82 11.01 13.25
C GLN A 174 4.88 12.18 14.24
N MET A 175 4.85 13.42 13.76
CA MET A 175 4.86 14.60 14.62
C MET A 175 3.61 14.70 15.47
N ALA A 176 2.45 14.46 14.87
CA ALA A 176 1.17 14.46 15.57
C ALA A 176 1.11 13.43 16.71
N ILE A 177 1.63 12.22 16.47
CA ILE A 177 1.69 11.18 17.50
C ILE A 177 2.74 11.51 18.58
N LYS A 178 3.93 12.00 18.19
CA LYS A 178 5.02 12.35 19.12
C LYS A 178 4.63 13.48 20.08
N ASN A 179 3.87 14.47 19.59
CA ASN A 179 3.46 15.61 20.39
C ASN A 179 2.29 15.31 21.34
N GLU A 180 1.81 14.05 21.39
CA GLU A 180 0.74 13.51 22.24
C GLU A 180 -0.64 14.22 22.21
N ASN A 181 -0.73 15.38 21.57
CA ASN A 181 -1.88 16.28 21.56
C ASN A 181 -2.89 15.98 20.44
N ASP A 182 -2.59 15.07 19.52
CA ASP A 182 -3.45 14.87 18.36
C ASP A 182 -4.46 13.74 18.54
N LEU A 183 -5.63 14.10 19.08
CA LEU A 183 -6.80 13.23 19.19
C LEU A 183 -7.25 12.68 17.81
N VAL A 184 -6.95 13.38 16.71
CA VAL A 184 -7.34 12.94 15.36
C VAL A 184 -6.59 11.67 15.01
N TYR A 185 -5.25 11.64 15.14
CA TYR A 185 -4.47 10.47 14.77
C TYR A 185 -4.68 9.26 15.69
N ARG A 186 -5.16 9.48 16.93
CA ARG A 186 -5.60 8.38 17.81
C ARG A 186 -6.86 7.68 17.31
N SER A 187 -7.68 8.38 16.53
CA SER A 187 -8.92 7.83 15.93
C SER A 187 -8.71 7.15 14.58
N ILE A 188 -7.52 7.27 13.97
CA ILE A 188 -7.22 6.68 12.66
C ILE A 188 -6.82 5.23 12.84
N ASP A 189 -7.61 4.34 12.24
CA ASP A 189 -7.39 2.88 12.32
C ASP A 189 -6.57 2.32 11.16
N TYR A 190 -6.50 3.06 10.04
CA TYR A 190 -5.87 2.59 8.82
C TYR A 190 -4.78 3.55 8.39
N PHE A 191 -3.58 3.01 8.21
CA PHE A 191 -2.47 3.71 7.59
C PHE A 191 -2.04 2.92 6.36
N MET A 192 -1.69 3.62 5.28
CA MET A 192 -1.30 2.94 4.04
C MET A 192 -0.31 3.78 3.25
N GLY A 193 0.64 3.17 2.56
CA GLY A 193 1.56 3.95 1.73
C GLY A 193 2.86 3.25 1.41
N SER A 194 3.63 3.84 0.50
CA SER A 194 4.96 3.33 0.12
C SER A 194 6.00 3.51 1.22
N ASP A 195 5.74 4.43 2.16
CA ASP A 195 6.63 4.80 3.25
C ASP A 195 5.99 4.46 4.61
N SER A 196 5.12 3.45 4.67
CA SER A 196 4.48 3.00 5.91
C SER A 196 5.31 2.02 6.73
N TRP A 197 6.36 1.43 6.15
CA TRP A 197 7.24 0.53 6.88
C TRP A 197 7.94 1.23 8.05
N GLY A 198 7.93 0.58 9.22
CA GLY A 198 8.44 1.15 10.46
C GLY A 198 7.48 2.13 11.15
N PHE A 199 6.32 2.46 10.58
CA PHE A 199 5.38 3.39 11.21
C PHE A 199 4.78 2.90 12.54
N CYS A 200 4.54 1.60 12.71
CA CYS A 200 4.05 1.03 13.97
C CYS A 200 4.97 1.33 15.17
N SER A 201 6.26 1.65 15.00
CA SER A 201 7.12 2.02 16.13
C SER A 201 6.72 3.36 16.77
N TYR A 202 5.92 4.17 16.07
CA TYR A 202 5.40 5.44 16.56
C TYR A 202 4.03 5.28 17.21
N VAL A 203 3.26 4.24 16.86
CA VAL A 203 1.95 3.96 17.44
C VAL A 203 2.13 3.30 18.81
N ASN A 204 2.08 4.10 19.88
CA ASN A 204 2.28 3.65 21.25
C ASN A 204 0.98 3.44 22.06
N HIS A 205 -0.14 4.00 21.59
CA HIS A 205 -1.42 4.01 22.31
C HIS A 205 -2.29 2.78 22.01
N ARG A 206 -1.95 2.00 20.98
CA ARG A 206 -2.65 0.78 20.54
C ARG A 206 -1.68 -0.21 19.93
N ASP A 207 -2.05 -1.48 19.93
CA ASP A 207 -1.37 -2.46 19.10
C ASP A 207 -1.44 -2.05 17.63
N CYS A 208 -0.38 -2.34 16.88
CA CYS A 208 -0.28 -2.02 15.47
C CYS A 208 0.14 -3.27 14.70
N SER A 209 -0.37 -3.46 13.50
CA SER A 209 -0.01 -4.59 12.65
C SER A 209 0.39 -4.10 11.26
N TYR A 210 1.32 -4.82 10.64
CA TYR A 210 1.58 -4.65 9.22
C TYR A 210 0.91 -5.75 8.42
N PHE A 211 0.45 -5.39 7.23
CA PHE A 211 0.28 -6.36 6.15
C PHE A 211 0.88 -5.83 4.86
N THR A 212 1.20 -6.73 3.94
CA THR A 212 1.70 -6.37 2.63
C THR A 212 1.14 -7.31 1.57
N ILE A 213 1.22 -6.90 0.32
CA ILE A 213 0.89 -7.73 -0.84
C ILE A 213 2.12 -7.73 -1.73
N MET A 214 2.61 -8.92 -2.06
CA MET A 214 3.74 -9.08 -2.96
C MET A 214 3.28 -9.53 -4.35
N ARG A 215 4.20 -9.46 -5.31
CA ARG A 215 3.99 -9.87 -6.69
C ARG A 215 5.29 -10.46 -7.20
N ASP A 216 5.20 -11.41 -8.14
CA ASP A 216 6.39 -11.90 -8.84
C ASP A 216 7.24 -10.71 -9.32
N PRO A 217 8.55 -10.65 -8.98
CA PRO A 217 9.37 -9.49 -9.27
C PRO A 217 9.44 -9.14 -10.76
N TYR A 218 9.40 -10.14 -11.65
CA TYR A 218 9.44 -9.91 -13.09
C TYR A 218 8.09 -9.42 -13.61
N ASP A 219 6.98 -9.99 -13.15
CA ASP A 219 5.64 -9.47 -13.48
C ASP A 219 5.46 -8.02 -12.99
N ARG A 220 6.05 -7.69 -11.84
CA ARG A 220 6.08 -6.33 -11.31
C ARG A 220 6.92 -5.39 -12.18
N LEU A 221 8.09 -5.82 -12.68
CA LEU A 221 8.89 -5.04 -13.63
C LEU A 221 8.14 -4.77 -14.93
N VAL A 222 7.47 -5.77 -15.49
CA VAL A 222 6.62 -5.62 -16.68
C VAL A 222 5.51 -4.60 -16.41
N SER A 223 4.84 -4.70 -15.26
CA SER A 223 3.78 -3.76 -14.89
C SER A 223 4.29 -2.33 -14.69
N LEU A 224 5.49 -2.14 -14.13
CA LEU A 224 6.12 -0.83 -14.00
C LEU A 224 6.53 -0.24 -15.36
N TYR A 225 6.98 -1.07 -16.29
CA TYR A 225 7.34 -0.65 -17.64
C TYR A 225 6.13 -0.06 -18.38
N PHE A 226 4.99 -0.77 -18.37
CA PHE A 226 3.76 -0.28 -19.00
C PHE A 226 3.16 0.92 -18.27
N GLU A 227 3.25 0.99 -16.94
CA GLU A 227 2.87 2.18 -16.19
C GLU A 227 3.68 3.41 -16.65
N CYS A 228 4.98 3.23 -16.87
CA CYS A 228 5.85 4.28 -17.38
C CYS A 228 5.41 4.71 -18.80
N LYS A 229 5.17 3.76 -19.71
CA LYS A 229 4.71 4.05 -21.07
C LYS A 229 3.41 4.87 -21.06
N LYS A 230 2.42 4.45 -20.27
CA LYS A 230 1.10 5.10 -20.18
C LYS A 230 1.19 6.58 -19.83
N GLN A 231 2.11 6.94 -18.94
CA GLN A 231 2.22 8.32 -18.47
C GLN A 231 2.69 9.27 -19.58
N ASN A 232 3.23 8.78 -20.70
CA ASN A 232 3.63 9.59 -21.86
C ASN A 232 4.42 10.86 -21.50
N ASN A 233 5.12 10.84 -20.35
CA ASN A 233 5.81 12.02 -19.87
C ASN A 233 6.89 12.36 -20.91
N PRO A 234 6.84 13.56 -21.54
CA PRO A 234 7.87 13.96 -22.46
C PRO A 234 9.23 13.89 -21.75
N PRO A 235 10.33 13.65 -22.47
CA PRO A 235 11.67 13.59 -21.91
C PRO A 235 12.07 14.97 -21.36
N GLY A 236 11.61 15.28 -20.15
CA GLY A 236 11.86 16.49 -19.38
C GLY A 236 11.82 16.12 -17.90
N GLU A 237 12.89 16.46 -17.19
CA GLU A 237 13.08 16.31 -15.74
C GLU A 237 13.10 14.87 -15.20
N GLY A 238 14.12 14.11 -15.61
CA GLY A 238 14.65 12.99 -14.80
C GLY A 238 14.00 11.61 -14.99
N ARG A 239 12.89 11.50 -15.72
CA ARG A 239 12.33 10.19 -16.12
C ARG A 239 12.90 9.77 -17.47
N LYS A 240 13.67 8.67 -17.49
CA LYS A 240 14.23 8.09 -18.72
C LYS A 240 13.09 7.57 -19.60
N ASN A 241 13.09 7.97 -20.88
CA ASN A 241 12.04 7.65 -21.85
C ASN A 241 11.83 6.12 -21.98
N CYS A 242 10.71 5.63 -21.46
CA CYS A 242 10.26 4.23 -21.59
C CYS A 242 9.49 3.95 -22.88
N VAL A 243 8.99 4.99 -23.56
CA VAL A 243 8.29 4.86 -24.85
C VAL A 243 9.26 4.38 -25.93
N GLN A 244 10.50 4.87 -25.90
CA GLN A 244 11.51 4.58 -26.93
C GLN A 244 12.49 3.45 -26.58
N SER A 245 12.37 2.82 -25.41
CA SER A 245 13.31 1.76 -25.00
C SER A 245 12.65 0.42 -24.83
N ASP A 246 13.37 -0.62 -25.26
CA ASP A 246 13.06 -1.99 -24.90
C ASP A 246 13.04 -2.17 -23.37
N ILE A 247 12.24 -3.11 -22.88
CA ILE A 247 12.10 -3.37 -21.46
C ILE A 247 13.43 -3.70 -20.77
N VAL A 248 14.34 -4.43 -21.44
CA VAL A 248 15.65 -4.79 -20.86
C VAL A 248 16.47 -3.52 -20.64
N ASP A 249 16.59 -2.68 -21.66
CA ASP A 249 17.32 -1.42 -21.58
C ASP A 249 16.68 -0.45 -20.59
N TRP A 250 15.36 -0.42 -20.53
CA TRP A 250 14.64 0.38 -19.54
C TRP A 250 14.94 -0.11 -18.11
N VAL A 251 14.86 -1.41 -17.81
CA VAL A 251 15.15 -1.93 -16.46
C VAL A 251 16.58 -1.65 -16.04
N LEU A 252 17.56 -1.93 -16.92
CA LEU A 252 18.98 -1.72 -16.61
C LEU A 252 19.30 -0.23 -16.34
N ARG A 253 18.65 0.69 -17.07
CA ARG A 253 18.86 2.13 -16.91
C ARG A 253 18.06 2.74 -15.76
N SER A 254 16.81 2.34 -15.57
CA SER A 254 15.92 2.94 -14.56
C SER A 254 16.21 2.41 -13.15
N ARG A 255 16.70 1.17 -13.04
CA ARG A 255 16.90 0.48 -11.76
C ARG A 255 15.69 0.69 -10.84
N PRO A 256 14.50 0.27 -11.30
CA PRO A 256 13.25 0.66 -10.68
C PRO A 256 13.22 0.22 -9.21
N LEU A 257 12.44 0.93 -8.40
CA LEU A 257 12.36 0.67 -6.97
C LEU A 257 11.86 -0.75 -6.70
N LEU A 258 12.79 -1.55 -6.21
CA LEU A 258 12.55 -2.92 -5.80
C LEU A 258 11.82 -2.96 -4.45
N SER A 259 10.98 -3.98 -4.21
CA SER A 259 10.23 -4.16 -2.95
C SER A 259 11.21 -4.28 -1.79
N TRP A 260 12.36 -4.92 -2.05
CA TRP A 260 13.50 -4.94 -1.15
C TRP A 260 13.88 -3.54 -0.65
N LEU A 261 13.97 -2.55 -1.54
CA LEU A 261 14.37 -1.19 -1.16
C LEU A 261 13.38 -0.53 -0.22
N GLN A 262 12.10 -0.89 -0.28
CA GLN A 262 11.08 -0.29 0.58
C GLN A 262 11.19 -0.74 2.04
N LEU A 263 11.58 -1.99 2.28
CA LEU A 263 11.84 -2.49 3.63
C LEU A 263 13.05 -1.80 4.30
N HIS A 264 13.86 -1.08 3.51
CA HIS A 264 15.03 -0.34 3.98
C HIS A 264 14.85 1.17 3.90
N ARG A 265 13.65 1.66 3.57
CA ARG A 265 13.36 3.09 3.61
C ARG A 265 13.06 3.49 5.04
N THR A 266 14.02 4.18 5.64
CA THR A 266 13.75 5.06 6.77
C THR A 266 13.50 6.47 6.23
N VAL A 267 12.54 7.17 6.84
CA VAL A 267 12.37 8.61 6.67
C VAL A 267 13.05 9.23 7.89
N GLU A 268 14.17 9.91 7.65
CA GLU A 268 14.89 10.67 8.67
C GLU A 268 14.67 12.15 8.37
N CYS A 269 14.15 12.89 9.34
CA CYS A 269 13.95 14.33 9.25
C CYS A 269 14.92 15.00 10.23
N GLY A 270 15.70 15.95 9.73
CA GLY A 270 16.77 16.61 10.49
C GLY A 270 16.23 17.69 11.42
N ASP A 271 15.35 18.53 10.88
CA ASP A 271 14.59 19.54 11.61
C ASP A 271 13.11 19.11 11.58
N ASP A 272 12.27 19.55 12.51
CA ASP A 272 10.82 19.22 12.53
C ASP A 272 10.03 19.88 11.37
N THR A 273 10.60 19.90 10.16
CA THR A 273 10.03 20.36 8.89
C THR A 273 10.03 19.22 7.86
N VAL A 274 9.02 19.22 6.99
CA VAL A 274 8.85 18.23 5.91
C VAL A 274 9.99 18.32 4.88
N GLU A 275 10.51 19.52 4.67
CA GLU A 275 11.56 19.83 3.72
C GLU A 275 12.89 19.20 4.12
N SER A 276 13.18 19.16 5.43
CA SER A 276 14.40 18.54 5.96
C SER A 276 14.38 17.01 5.88
N CYS A 277 13.19 16.41 5.71
CA CYS A 277 13.06 14.97 5.59
C CYS A 277 13.83 14.48 4.37
N SER A 278 14.79 13.60 4.59
CA SER A 278 15.51 12.93 3.51
C SER A 278 15.20 11.44 3.55
N PHE A 279 14.98 10.86 2.37
CA PHE A 279 15.06 9.41 2.25
C PHE A 279 16.52 9.04 2.26
N ARG A 280 17.01 8.59 3.41
CA ARG A 280 18.35 8.00 3.48
C ARG A 280 18.27 6.57 2.95
N VAL A 281 18.06 6.43 1.64
CA VAL A 281 18.32 5.16 0.97
C VAL A 281 19.82 5.02 0.98
N LEU A 282 20.34 4.12 1.81
CA LEU A 282 21.75 3.75 1.86
C LEU A 282 22.15 2.99 0.59
N ARG A 283 21.95 3.59 -0.59
CA ARG A 283 21.95 2.92 -1.89
C ARG A 283 23.25 2.18 -2.15
N LYS A 284 24.39 2.79 -1.79
CA LYS A 284 25.71 2.14 -1.88
C LYS A 284 25.80 0.88 -1.00
N GLN A 285 25.30 0.94 0.23
CA GLN A 285 25.30 -0.22 1.12
C GLN A 285 24.26 -1.27 0.67
N LEU A 286 23.10 -0.82 0.18
CA LEU A 286 22.06 -1.69 -0.35
C LEU A 286 22.55 -2.49 -1.55
N GLU A 287 23.33 -1.89 -2.45
CA GLU A 287 23.95 -2.64 -3.56
C GLU A 287 24.84 -3.79 -3.08
N HIS A 288 25.59 -3.62 -1.98
CA HIS A 288 26.36 -4.72 -1.37
C HIS A 288 25.46 -5.73 -0.65
N MET A 289 24.39 -5.27 0.01
CA MET A 289 23.46 -6.11 0.76
C MET A 289 22.54 -6.95 -0.13
N THR A 290 22.17 -6.45 -1.32
CA THR A 290 21.34 -7.14 -2.31
C THR A 290 21.97 -8.45 -2.82
N TYR A 291 23.27 -8.67 -2.57
CA TYR A 291 23.97 -9.91 -2.93
C TYR A 291 24.44 -10.72 -1.72
N ASN A 292 24.16 -10.26 -0.50
CA ASN A 292 24.56 -10.97 0.70
C ASN A 292 23.46 -11.95 1.11
N ASP A 293 23.62 -13.22 0.74
CA ASP A 293 22.66 -14.28 1.05
C ASP A 293 22.34 -14.40 2.55
N THR A 294 23.32 -14.22 3.42
CA THR A 294 23.10 -14.26 4.87
C THR A 294 22.17 -13.13 5.32
N TYR A 295 22.35 -11.94 4.76
CA TYR A 295 21.51 -10.79 5.05
C TYR A 295 20.10 -10.96 4.50
N ILE A 296 19.97 -11.41 3.24
CA ILE A 296 18.69 -11.73 2.60
C ILE A 296 17.95 -12.79 3.43
N LYS A 297 18.62 -13.88 3.80
CA LYS A 297 18.05 -14.93 4.66
C LYS A 297 17.59 -14.38 6.00
N SER A 298 18.36 -13.46 6.61
CA SER A 298 17.95 -12.83 7.86
C SER A 298 16.63 -12.06 7.67
N ILE A 299 16.51 -11.23 6.63
CA ILE A 299 15.27 -10.48 6.37
C ILE A 299 14.09 -11.42 6.05
N THR A 300 14.28 -12.39 5.16
CA THR A 300 13.22 -13.31 4.77
C THR A 300 12.72 -14.16 5.95
N ASN A 301 13.62 -14.57 6.85
CA ASN A 301 13.25 -15.32 8.06
C ASN A 301 12.46 -14.50 9.10
N ASN A 302 12.45 -13.17 8.98
CA ASN A 302 11.72 -12.30 9.90
C ASN A 302 10.38 -11.80 9.35
N LEU A 303 10.03 -12.11 8.09
CA LEU A 303 8.76 -11.67 7.51
C LEU A 303 7.55 -12.12 8.33
N GLU A 304 7.54 -13.37 8.80
CA GLU A 304 6.46 -13.93 9.65
C GLU A 304 6.38 -13.26 11.04
N LYS A 305 7.46 -12.60 11.49
CA LYS A 305 7.49 -11.93 12.79
C LYS A 305 6.98 -10.49 12.72
N VAL A 306 7.00 -9.87 11.54
CA VAL A 306 6.69 -8.45 11.38
C VAL A 306 5.37 -8.21 10.65
N PHE A 307 4.94 -9.13 9.77
CA PHE A 307 3.68 -9.00 9.05
C PHE A 307 2.62 -9.93 9.62
N ALA A 308 1.50 -9.33 10.04
CA ALA A 308 0.28 -10.02 10.42
C ALA A 308 -0.26 -10.89 9.27
N VAL A 309 -0.23 -10.35 8.06
CA VAL A 309 -0.62 -11.05 6.83
C VAL A 309 0.33 -10.67 5.69
N ILE A 310 0.76 -11.67 4.92
CA ILE A 310 1.45 -11.46 3.64
C ILE A 310 0.56 -12.03 2.54
N GLY A 311 0.03 -11.15 1.69
CA GLY A 311 -0.73 -11.52 0.50
C GLY A 311 0.13 -11.62 -0.74
N ILE A 312 -0.45 -12.18 -1.81
CA ILE A 312 0.16 -12.20 -3.14
C ILE A 312 -0.84 -11.72 -4.19
N THR A 313 -0.34 -11.00 -5.19
CA THR A 313 -1.17 -10.41 -6.25
C THR A 313 -1.85 -11.49 -7.10
N GLU A 314 -1.21 -12.66 -7.23
CA GLU A 314 -1.70 -13.78 -8.03
C GLU A 314 -2.90 -14.50 -7.40
N ASP A 315 -3.19 -14.29 -6.10
CA ASP A 315 -4.32 -14.89 -5.38
C ASP A 315 -4.91 -13.88 -4.36
N PHE A 316 -5.35 -12.75 -4.90
CA PHE A 316 -6.00 -11.66 -4.16
C PHE A 316 -7.30 -12.08 -3.44
N PRO A 317 -8.18 -12.94 -4.02
CA PRO A 317 -9.38 -13.40 -3.31
C PRO A 317 -9.00 -14.10 -2.00
N THR A 318 -8.00 -14.98 -2.01
CA THR A 318 -7.49 -15.61 -0.79
C THR A 318 -6.83 -14.58 0.13
N THR A 319 -6.07 -13.62 -0.42
CA THR A 319 -5.50 -12.51 0.36
C THR A 319 -6.58 -11.75 1.15
N TYR A 320 -7.72 -11.43 0.54
CA TYR A 320 -8.83 -10.79 1.23
C TYR A 320 -9.43 -11.67 2.33
N ARG A 321 -9.58 -12.98 2.11
CA ARG A 321 -10.05 -13.90 3.16
C ARG A 321 -9.10 -13.96 4.35
N LEU A 322 -7.78 -13.97 4.09
CA LEU A 322 -6.78 -13.93 5.15
C LEU A 322 -6.87 -12.65 5.98
N LEU A 323 -7.02 -11.50 5.32
CA LEU A 323 -7.19 -10.19 5.98
C LEU A 323 -8.50 -10.15 6.79
N GLN A 324 -9.60 -10.65 6.22
CA GLN A 324 -10.89 -10.71 6.89
C GLN A 324 -10.85 -11.57 8.15
N ALA A 325 -10.27 -12.76 8.05
CA ALA A 325 -10.12 -13.65 9.20
C ALA A 325 -9.20 -13.06 10.27
N THR A 326 -8.17 -12.30 9.87
CA THR A 326 -7.21 -11.69 10.81
C THR A 326 -7.83 -10.51 11.57
N TYR A 327 -8.57 -9.64 10.88
CA TYR A 327 -9.02 -8.36 11.45
C TYR A 327 -10.49 -8.34 11.85
N GLY A 328 -11.28 -9.35 11.48
CA GLY A 328 -12.73 -9.34 11.71
C GLY A 328 -13.48 -8.27 10.90
N ILE A 329 -12.87 -7.79 9.79
CA ILE A 329 -13.41 -6.75 8.90
C ILE A 329 -13.76 -7.42 7.56
N PRO A 330 -14.89 -7.08 6.89
CA PRO A 330 -15.37 -7.80 5.71
C PRO A 330 -14.56 -7.52 4.41
N PHE A 331 -13.24 -7.72 4.43
CA PHE A 331 -12.36 -7.51 3.28
C PHE A 331 -12.79 -8.32 2.05
N TYR A 332 -13.10 -9.60 2.23
CA TYR A 332 -13.50 -10.46 1.12
C TYR A 332 -14.89 -10.09 0.63
N ASP A 333 -15.84 -9.93 1.55
CA ASP A 333 -17.23 -9.71 1.19
C ASP A 333 -17.42 -8.37 0.46
N GLU A 334 -16.65 -7.35 0.82
CA GLU A 334 -16.79 -6.00 0.26
C GLU A 334 -15.85 -5.67 -0.89
N CYS A 335 -14.68 -6.30 -0.97
CA CYS A 335 -13.65 -5.94 -1.96
C CYS A 335 -13.34 -7.05 -2.96
N ASN A 336 -13.88 -8.26 -2.78
CA ASN A 336 -13.69 -9.30 -3.79
C ASN A 336 -14.40 -8.91 -5.10
N GLY A 337 -13.72 -9.12 -6.23
CA GLY A 337 -14.24 -8.76 -7.56
C GLY A 337 -14.05 -7.28 -7.94
N THR A 338 -13.75 -6.38 -7.00
CA THR A 338 -13.37 -5.00 -7.33
C THR A 338 -11.89 -4.97 -7.73
N TRP A 339 -11.60 -5.19 -9.01
CA TRP A 339 -10.24 -5.19 -9.53
C TRP A 339 -9.99 -3.95 -10.38
N LEU A 340 -9.26 -2.99 -9.82
CA LEU A 340 -8.82 -1.83 -10.57
C LEU A 340 -7.47 -2.15 -11.23
N ASN A 341 -7.55 -2.74 -12.42
CA ASN A 341 -6.38 -2.86 -13.29
C ASN A 341 -6.08 -1.49 -13.90
N SER A 342 -5.27 -0.69 -13.21
CA SER A 342 -4.86 0.64 -13.72
C SER A 342 -4.03 0.57 -15.01
N ALA A 343 -3.53 -0.63 -15.35
CA ALA A 343 -2.85 -0.88 -16.60
C ALA A 343 -3.90 -1.12 -17.70
N VAL A 344 -4.30 -0.03 -18.34
CA VAL A 344 -4.97 -0.07 -19.64
C VAL A 344 -3.85 -0.28 -20.65
N TYR A 345 -3.76 -1.49 -21.19
CA TYR A 345 -2.84 -1.80 -22.29
C TYR A 345 -3.51 -1.39 -23.58
N THR A 346 -2.76 -0.76 -24.48
CA THR A 346 -3.31 -0.36 -25.78
C THR A 346 -3.18 -1.53 -26.76
N ASP A 347 -4.08 -1.59 -27.75
CA ASP A 347 -3.98 -2.61 -28.80
C ASP A 347 -2.62 -2.55 -29.53
N HIS A 348 -2.02 -1.36 -29.61
CA HIS A 348 -0.67 -1.16 -30.16
C HIS A 348 0.44 -1.84 -29.35
N ASP A 349 0.27 -2.10 -28.05
CA ASP A 349 1.28 -2.80 -27.27
C ASP A 349 1.31 -4.30 -27.56
N VAL A 350 0.19 -4.88 -28.03
CA VAL A 350 0.05 -6.32 -28.31
C VAL A 350 0.26 -6.67 -29.78
N ASP A 351 0.64 -5.72 -30.63
CA ASP A 351 0.98 -5.98 -32.03
C ASP A 351 2.06 -7.08 -32.13
N GLY A 352 1.68 -8.21 -32.74
CA GLY A 352 2.53 -9.40 -32.87
C GLY A 352 2.35 -10.47 -31.77
N PHE A 353 1.37 -10.33 -30.88
CA PHE A 353 1.02 -11.30 -29.86
C PHE A 353 -0.49 -11.60 -29.86
N ASP A 354 -0.86 -12.85 -29.54
CA ASP A 354 -2.27 -13.26 -29.52
C ASP A 354 -3.11 -12.52 -28.47
N ASN A 355 -2.48 -12.16 -27.35
CA ASN A 355 -3.10 -11.41 -26.26
C ASN A 355 -2.03 -10.82 -25.32
N PHE A 356 -2.49 -10.00 -24.39
CA PHE A 356 -1.63 -9.35 -23.39
C PHE A 356 -0.86 -10.34 -22.50
N GLU A 357 -1.44 -11.51 -22.18
CA GLU A 357 -0.74 -12.49 -21.34
C GLU A 357 0.45 -13.12 -22.07
N SER A 358 0.30 -13.37 -23.38
CA SER A 358 1.41 -13.83 -24.24
C SER A 358 2.54 -12.80 -24.31
N LEU A 359 2.20 -11.51 -24.51
CA LEU A 359 3.18 -10.42 -24.46
C LEU A 359 3.88 -10.33 -23.09
N LYS A 360 3.11 -10.41 -22.00
CA LYS A 360 3.63 -10.35 -20.64
C LYS A 360 4.62 -11.50 -20.36
N GLU A 361 4.27 -12.73 -20.71
CA GLU A 361 5.15 -13.88 -20.54
C GLU A 361 6.40 -13.79 -21.45
N HIS A 362 6.26 -13.28 -22.67
CA HIS A 362 7.41 -12.99 -23.54
C HIS A 362 8.39 -11.99 -22.89
N LEU A 363 7.90 -10.84 -22.43
CA LEU A 363 8.73 -9.82 -21.78
C LEU A 363 9.34 -10.34 -20.47
N LYS A 364 8.58 -11.10 -19.68
CA LYS A 364 9.06 -11.75 -18.45
C LYS A 364 10.20 -12.72 -18.75
N SER A 365 10.05 -13.56 -19.78
CA SER A 365 11.10 -14.48 -20.23
C SER A 365 12.35 -13.71 -20.66
N LYS A 366 12.19 -12.63 -21.43
CA LYS A 366 13.29 -11.75 -21.85
C LYS A 366 14.05 -11.17 -20.65
N LEU A 367 13.35 -10.74 -19.61
CA LEU A 367 13.95 -10.24 -18.37
C LEU A 367 14.68 -11.35 -17.59
N LYS A 368 14.07 -12.54 -17.46
CA LYS A 368 14.66 -13.70 -16.75
C LYS A 368 15.94 -14.21 -17.42
N ASN A 369 15.98 -14.20 -18.74
CA ASN A 369 17.14 -14.67 -19.52
C ASN A 369 18.32 -13.67 -19.49
N ASN A 370 18.11 -12.44 -19.01
CA ASN A 370 19.17 -11.46 -18.86
C ASN A 370 19.85 -11.59 -17.48
N SER A 371 21.08 -12.08 -17.45
CA SER A 371 21.84 -12.32 -16.21
C SER A 371 22.06 -11.08 -15.35
N LYS A 372 22.21 -9.89 -15.97
CA LYS A 372 22.35 -8.62 -15.24
C LYS A 372 21.07 -8.25 -14.51
N ILE A 373 19.91 -8.41 -15.18
CA ILE A 373 18.60 -8.14 -14.57
C ILE A 373 18.29 -9.17 -13.48
N HIS A 374 18.54 -10.46 -13.75
CA HIS A 374 18.37 -11.52 -12.76
C HIS A 374 19.15 -11.21 -11.48
N ARG A 375 20.42 -10.79 -11.63
CA ARG A 375 21.25 -10.34 -10.52
C ARG A 375 20.62 -9.13 -9.82
N MET A 376 20.18 -8.11 -10.55
CA MET A 376 19.55 -6.92 -9.96
C MET A 376 18.31 -7.23 -9.12
N VAL A 377 17.47 -8.19 -9.52
CA VAL A 377 16.23 -8.55 -8.81
C VAL A 377 16.39 -9.72 -7.84
N TYR A 378 17.60 -10.22 -7.63
CA TYR A 378 17.85 -11.45 -6.87
C TYR A 378 17.25 -11.40 -5.45
N ALA A 379 17.46 -10.31 -4.70
CA ALA A 379 16.90 -10.15 -3.37
C ALA A 379 15.36 -10.14 -3.38
N ASP A 380 14.73 -9.50 -4.35
CA ASP A 380 13.27 -9.50 -4.51
C ASP A 380 12.72 -10.87 -4.86
N VAL A 381 13.43 -11.66 -5.67
CA VAL A 381 13.06 -13.04 -5.97
C VAL A 381 13.07 -13.86 -4.68
N LYS A 382 14.14 -13.78 -3.89
CA LYS A 382 14.23 -14.49 -2.60
C LYS A 382 13.16 -14.04 -1.61
N LEU A 383 12.87 -12.73 -1.58
CA LEU A 383 11.81 -12.16 -0.76
C LEU A 383 10.43 -12.69 -1.18
N TYR A 384 10.13 -12.69 -2.49
CA TYR A 384 8.87 -13.17 -3.03
C TYR A 384 8.70 -14.69 -2.84
N GLU A 385 9.75 -15.48 -3.06
CA GLU A 385 9.76 -16.93 -2.80
C GLU A 385 9.35 -17.22 -1.36
N LYS A 386 9.98 -16.52 -0.39
CA LYS A 386 9.63 -16.68 1.02
C LYS A 386 8.21 -16.18 1.33
N ALA A 387 7.80 -15.03 0.80
CA ALA A 387 6.45 -14.51 0.96
C ALA A 387 5.39 -15.48 0.43
N LYS A 388 5.66 -16.13 -0.71
CA LYS A 388 4.79 -17.14 -1.30
C LYS A 388 4.71 -18.40 -0.42
N GLU A 389 5.83 -18.86 0.13
CA GLU A 389 5.85 -19.96 1.12
C GLU A 389 4.98 -19.63 2.34
N ILE A 390 5.14 -18.43 2.91
CA ILE A 390 4.35 -17.95 4.05
C ILE A 390 2.86 -17.91 3.69
N PHE A 391 2.51 -17.32 2.55
CA PHE A 391 1.14 -17.22 2.06
C PHE A 391 0.47 -18.60 1.93
N GLN A 392 1.17 -19.62 1.41
CA GLN A 392 0.61 -20.98 1.34
C GLN A 392 0.33 -21.56 2.72
N LYS A 393 1.25 -21.41 3.68
CA LYS A 393 1.00 -21.85 5.06
C LYS A 393 -0.19 -21.13 5.69
N GLN A 394 -0.32 -19.83 5.47
CA GLN A 394 -1.48 -19.05 5.93
C GLN A 394 -2.79 -19.59 5.34
N LYS A 395 -2.80 -19.88 4.03
CA LYS A 395 -3.95 -20.44 3.30
C LYS A 395 -4.35 -21.82 3.84
N GLU A 396 -3.37 -22.69 4.10
CA GLU A 396 -3.61 -24.01 4.70
C GLU A 396 -4.22 -23.92 6.10
N THR A 397 -3.69 -23.04 6.95
CA THR A 397 -4.24 -22.79 8.29
C THR A 397 -5.66 -22.26 8.22
N LEU A 398 -5.94 -21.28 7.35
CA LEU A 398 -7.29 -20.76 7.14
C LEU A 398 -8.27 -21.87 6.72
N ASN A 399 -7.87 -22.73 5.79
CA ASN A 399 -8.73 -23.83 5.33
C ASN A 399 -9.02 -24.84 6.43
N LYS A 400 -8.04 -25.16 7.30
CA LYS A 400 -8.25 -26.06 8.44
C LYS A 400 -9.29 -25.51 9.43
N ASN A 401 -9.24 -24.20 9.69
CA ASN A 401 -10.16 -23.54 10.63
C ASN A 401 -11.60 -23.41 10.10
N ASN A 402 -11.81 -23.52 8.78
CA ASN A 402 -13.16 -23.47 8.18
C ASN A 402 -13.85 -24.83 8.13
N VAL A 403 -13.13 -25.93 8.40
CA VAL A 403 -13.67 -27.30 8.38
C VAL A 403 -14.10 -27.76 9.77
N SER A 404 -13.56 -27.12 10.82
CA SER A 404 -13.98 -27.27 12.22
C SER A 404 -15.19 -26.40 12.54
#